data_AF-K9WCB6-F1
#
_entry.id   AF-K9WCB6-F1
#
_cell.length_a   1.000
_cell.length_b   1.000
_cell.length_c   1.000
_cell.angle_alpha   90.00
_cell.angle_beta   90.00
_cell.angle_gamma   90.00
#
_symmetry.space_group_name_H-M   'P 1'
#
loop_
_entity.id
_entity.type
_entity.pdbx_description
1 polymer ?
#
loop_
_entity_poly.entity_id
_entity_poly.type
_entity_poly.pdbx_seq_one_letter_code
_entity_poly.pdbx_strand_id
1 'polypeptide(L)'
;MPKPAPKKVALLIGVSEYKEGLPPLPAAPNDVEAMRRVLQDPNLGGFDVVERLLNPDPIAMQDAIEKLFAECQKDDLALLFFSGHGITDDNGRLFLTTRLTNEKRFKATSVPASFVHDVMNESDCQRQVVILDCCYSGAFKEGWQARSASTIAILNDS
;
A
#
# COMPACT_ATOMS: atom_id res chain seq x y z
N MET A 1 3.39 8.36 -34.03
CA MET A 1 2.88 7.02 -33.67
C MET A 1 1.64 7.20 -32.82
N PRO A 2 0.62 6.32 -32.90
CA PRO A 2 -0.55 6.42 -32.02
C PRO A 2 -0.12 6.21 -30.56
N LYS A 3 -0.72 6.98 -29.64
CA LYS A 3 -0.54 6.79 -28.20
C LYS A 3 -1.11 5.40 -27.82
N PRO A 4 -0.40 4.58 -27.03
CA PRO A 4 -0.96 3.32 -26.54
C PRO A 4 -2.26 3.59 -25.77
N ALA A 5 -3.18 2.61 -25.79
CA ALA A 5 -4.42 2.70 -25.03
C ALA A 5 -4.12 2.81 -23.53
N PRO A 6 -4.89 3.60 -22.76
CA PRO A 6 -4.72 3.70 -21.32
C PRO A 6 -4.84 2.34 -20.64
N LYS A 7 -4.00 2.11 -19.62
CA LYS A 7 -3.97 0.88 -18.83
C LYS A 7 -4.40 1.12 -17.40
N LYS A 8 -4.92 0.08 -16.76
CA LYS A 8 -5.16 0.01 -15.32
C LYS A 8 -4.16 -0.96 -14.69
N VAL A 9 -3.30 -0.43 -13.83
CA VAL A 9 -2.23 -1.19 -13.17
C VAL A 9 -2.42 -1.15 -11.66
N ALA A 10 -2.19 -2.27 -11.00
CA ALA A 10 -2.30 -2.38 -9.55
C ALA A 10 -1.10 -3.10 -8.93
N LEU A 11 -0.67 -2.61 -7.77
CA LEU A 11 0.26 -3.28 -6.86
C LEU A 11 -0.47 -3.60 -5.56
N LEU A 12 -0.50 -4.87 -5.19
CA LEU A 12 -1.13 -5.36 -3.98
C LEU A 12 -0.07 -5.88 -3.00
N ILE A 13 0.14 -5.15 -1.92
CA ILE A 13 1.14 -5.44 -0.91
C ILE A 13 0.46 -6.09 0.29
N GLY A 14 0.96 -7.24 0.72
CA GLY A 14 0.46 -7.96 1.89
C GLY A 14 1.59 -8.32 2.84
N VAL A 15 1.54 -7.85 4.09
CA VAL A 15 2.53 -8.20 5.11
C VAL A 15 1.86 -8.97 6.24
N SER A 16 2.27 -10.22 6.37
CA SER A 16 1.69 -11.23 7.26
C SER A 16 2.72 -11.82 8.22
N GLU A 17 3.99 -11.81 7.83
CA GLU A 17 5.11 -12.31 8.62
C GLU A 17 6.02 -11.16 9.01
N TYR A 18 6.34 -11.08 10.30
CA TYR A 18 7.23 -10.09 10.87
C TYR A 18 8.37 -10.80 11.60
N LYS A 19 9.62 -10.41 11.31
CA LYS A 19 10.77 -11.04 11.97
C LYS A 19 10.87 -10.68 13.45
N GLU A 20 10.54 -9.45 13.81
CA GLU A 20 10.72 -8.91 15.16
C GLU A 20 9.56 -8.01 15.57
N GLY A 21 9.17 -8.06 16.85
CA GLY A 21 8.31 -7.06 17.51
C GLY A 21 6.82 -7.18 17.20
N LEU A 22 6.44 -7.28 15.93
CA LEU A 22 5.04 -7.28 15.51
C LEU A 22 4.43 -8.70 15.46
N PRO A 23 3.17 -8.88 15.88
CA PRO A 23 2.49 -10.16 15.75
C PRO A 23 2.21 -10.48 14.27
N PRO A 24 2.25 -11.77 13.86
CA PRO A 24 1.83 -12.17 12.52
C PRO A 24 0.41 -11.73 12.19
N LEU A 25 0.14 -11.46 10.91
CA LEU A 25 -1.18 -11.07 10.41
C LEU A 25 -1.61 -12.01 9.26
N PRO A 26 -2.10 -13.23 9.57
CA PRO A 26 -2.43 -14.24 8.56
C PRO A 26 -3.56 -13.85 7.59
N ALA A 27 -4.31 -12.78 7.89
CA ALA A 27 -5.35 -12.26 7.02
C ALA A 27 -4.79 -11.56 5.77
N ALA A 28 -3.62 -10.91 5.86
CA ALA A 28 -3.11 -10.05 4.80
C ALA A 28 -2.97 -10.73 3.41
N PRO A 29 -2.50 -11.99 3.29
CA PRO A 29 -2.44 -12.67 2.00
C PRO A 29 -3.83 -12.99 1.43
N ASN A 30 -4.83 -13.23 2.29
CA ASN A 30 -6.22 -13.44 1.88
C ASN A 30 -6.83 -12.15 1.37
N ASP A 31 -6.57 -11.02 2.02
CA ASP A 31 -7.05 -9.70 1.59
C ASP A 31 -6.47 -9.32 0.22
N VAL A 32 -5.17 -9.54 0.03
CA VAL A 32 -4.49 -9.37 -1.28
C VAL A 32 -5.13 -10.24 -2.35
N GLU A 33 -5.42 -11.50 -2.04
CA GLU A 33 -6.03 -12.42 -3.00
C GLU A 33 -7.49 -12.05 -3.32
N ALA A 34 -8.26 -11.61 -2.33
CA ALA A 34 -9.62 -11.12 -2.53
C ALA A 34 -9.64 -9.86 -3.41
N MET A 35 -8.76 -8.89 -3.12
CA MET A 35 -8.62 -7.67 -3.93
C MET A 35 -8.18 -8.01 -5.36
N ARG A 36 -7.19 -8.93 -5.52
CA ARG A 36 -6.74 -9.37 -6.84
C ARG A 36 -7.89 -9.90 -7.70
N ARG A 37 -8.75 -10.75 -7.12
CA ARG A 37 -9.89 -11.32 -7.85
C ARG A 37 -10.85 -10.25 -8.36
N VAL A 38 -11.17 -9.27 -7.52
CA VAL A 38 -12.06 -8.16 -7.89
C VAL A 38 -11.44 -7.29 -8.98
N LEU A 39 -10.16 -6.93 -8.83
CA LEU A 39 -9.49 -6.07 -9.79
C LEU A 39 -9.32 -6.74 -11.16
N GLN A 40 -9.06 -8.04 -11.20
CA GLN A 40 -8.89 -8.78 -12.45
C GLN A 40 -10.20 -9.15 -13.15
N ASP A 41 -11.34 -9.19 -12.44
CA ASP A 41 -12.63 -9.49 -13.06
C ASP A 41 -12.99 -8.39 -14.08
N PRO A 42 -13.17 -8.72 -15.38
CA PRO A 42 -13.51 -7.75 -16.42
C PRO A 42 -14.83 -7.00 -16.20
N ASN A 43 -15.76 -7.58 -15.43
CA ASN A 43 -17.06 -6.98 -15.13
C ASN A 43 -17.03 -6.11 -13.86
N LEU A 44 -15.93 -6.14 -13.09
CA LEU A 44 -15.75 -5.36 -11.87
C LEU A 44 -14.62 -4.34 -12.06
N GLY A 45 -13.36 -4.73 -11.86
CA GLY A 45 -12.21 -3.83 -11.97
C GLY A 45 -11.66 -3.72 -13.38
N GLY A 46 -11.55 -4.86 -14.09
CA GLY A 46 -10.93 -4.96 -15.41
C GLY A 46 -9.53 -4.36 -15.47
N PHE A 47 -8.68 -4.66 -14.48
CA PHE A 47 -7.28 -4.23 -14.45
C PHE A 47 -6.42 -5.06 -15.41
N ASP A 48 -5.57 -4.39 -16.19
CA ASP A 48 -4.66 -5.02 -17.15
C ASP A 48 -3.51 -5.74 -16.46
N VAL A 49 -2.99 -5.15 -15.38
CA VAL A 49 -1.88 -5.69 -14.59
C VAL A 49 -2.24 -5.61 -13.12
N VAL A 50 -2.11 -6.73 -12.41
CA VAL A 50 -2.28 -6.80 -10.96
C VAL A 50 -1.13 -7.59 -10.36
N GLU A 51 -0.11 -6.88 -9.88
CA GLU A 51 1.07 -7.45 -9.24
C GLU A 51 0.83 -7.64 -7.74
N ARG A 52 1.39 -8.70 -7.17
CA ARG A 52 1.34 -8.99 -5.74
C ARG A 52 2.74 -8.97 -5.16
N LEU A 53 2.89 -8.34 -4.01
CA LEU A 53 4.14 -8.29 -3.26
C LEU A 53 3.89 -8.71 -1.81
N LEU A 54 4.24 -9.95 -1.48
CA LEU A 54 4.00 -10.52 -0.16
C LEU A 54 5.25 -10.47 0.71
N ASN A 55 5.08 -10.03 1.96
CA ASN A 55 6.12 -9.95 2.98
C ASN A 55 7.44 -9.27 2.49
N PRO A 56 7.39 -8.15 1.75
CA PRO A 56 8.62 -7.49 1.29
C PRO A 56 9.41 -6.90 2.46
N ASP A 57 10.71 -6.76 2.24
CA ASP A 57 11.60 -5.89 2.98
C ASP A 57 11.46 -4.41 2.52
N PRO A 58 11.98 -3.43 3.29
CA PRO A 58 11.72 -2.02 3.04
C PRO A 58 12.17 -1.53 1.66
N ILE A 59 13.28 -2.06 1.15
CA ILE A 59 13.82 -1.66 -0.16
C ILE A 59 12.92 -2.17 -1.28
N ALA A 60 12.56 -3.46 -1.26
CA ALA A 60 11.67 -4.04 -2.26
C ALA A 60 10.28 -3.39 -2.26
N MET A 61 9.77 -3.01 -1.08
CA MET A 61 8.50 -2.30 -0.98
C MET A 61 8.58 -0.90 -1.61
N GLN A 62 9.61 -0.11 -1.30
CA GLN A 62 9.80 1.22 -1.89
C GLN A 62 9.99 1.16 -3.40
N ASP A 63 10.86 0.26 -3.88
CA ASP A 63 11.13 0.06 -5.31
C ASP A 63 9.85 -0.29 -6.09
N ALA A 64 9.03 -1.21 -5.59
CA ALA A 64 7.78 -1.56 -6.24
C ALA A 64 6.76 -0.41 -6.26
N ILE A 65 6.68 0.38 -5.19
CA ILE A 65 5.81 1.56 -5.11
C ILE A 65 6.30 2.63 -6.09
N GLU A 66 7.60 2.91 -6.12
CA GLU A 66 8.20 3.87 -7.04
C GLU A 66 7.94 3.45 -8.49
N LYS A 67 8.19 2.18 -8.82
CA LYS A 67 7.92 1.62 -10.14
C LYS A 67 6.46 1.78 -10.55
N LEU A 68 5.50 1.45 -9.67
CA LEU A 68 4.06 1.55 -9.96
C LEU A 68 3.69 2.95 -10.49
N PHE A 69 4.15 3.99 -9.80
CA PHE A 69 3.78 5.36 -10.11
C PHE A 69 4.68 6.01 -11.17
N ALA A 70 5.99 5.70 -11.19
CA ALA A 70 6.92 6.25 -12.17
C ALA A 70 6.71 5.68 -13.59
N GLU A 71 6.26 4.43 -13.72
CA GLU A 71 5.94 3.84 -15.02
C GLU A 71 4.51 4.17 -15.50
N CYS A 72 3.62 4.65 -14.61
CA CYS A 72 2.24 5.00 -14.95
C CYS A 72 2.18 6.24 -15.86
N GLN A 73 1.54 6.11 -17.03
CA GLN A 73 1.40 7.21 -17.97
C GLN A 73 0.20 8.10 -17.65
N LYS A 74 0.16 9.30 -18.22
CA LYS A 74 -0.85 10.33 -17.94
C LYS A 74 -2.31 9.86 -17.88
N ASP A 75 -2.73 9.00 -18.81
CA ASP A 75 -4.14 8.56 -18.91
C ASP A 75 -4.41 7.22 -18.19
N ASP A 76 -3.36 6.57 -17.71
CA ASP A 76 -3.43 5.30 -17.01
C ASP A 76 -4.07 5.48 -15.62
N LEU A 77 -4.46 4.36 -15.00
CA LEU A 77 -4.91 4.28 -13.61
C LEU A 77 -3.92 3.44 -12.82
N ALA A 78 -3.29 4.01 -11.79
CA ALA A 78 -2.48 3.29 -10.83
C ALA A 78 -3.24 3.05 -9.53
N LEU A 79 -3.21 1.82 -9.02
CA LEU A 79 -3.78 1.46 -7.72
C LEU A 79 -2.72 0.81 -6.82
N LEU A 80 -2.51 1.37 -5.64
CA LEU A 80 -1.77 0.74 -4.56
C LEU A 80 -2.76 0.22 -3.51
N PHE A 81 -2.69 -1.08 -3.20
CA PHE A 81 -3.36 -1.68 -2.06
C PHE A 81 -2.31 -2.17 -1.07
N PHE A 82 -2.51 -1.88 0.21
CA PHE A 82 -1.67 -2.38 1.29
C PHE A 82 -2.54 -3.05 2.36
N SER A 83 -2.24 -4.30 2.72
CA SER A 83 -2.74 -4.98 3.91
C SER A 83 -1.59 -5.38 4.83
N GLY A 84 -1.63 -4.94 6.08
CA GLY A 84 -0.55 -5.10 7.05
C GLY A 84 -0.71 -4.21 8.28
N HIS A 85 0.20 -4.30 9.25
CA HIS A 85 0.24 -3.35 10.36
C HIS A 85 0.61 -1.94 9.89
N GLY A 86 0.03 -0.93 10.52
CA GLY A 86 0.45 0.47 10.41
C GLY A 86 0.98 0.97 11.75
N ILE A 87 2.11 1.68 11.74
CA ILE A 87 2.67 2.35 12.92
C ILE A 87 2.55 3.86 12.75
N THR A 88 2.16 4.58 13.80
CA THR A 88 2.17 6.05 13.81
C THR A 88 3.24 6.59 14.74
N ASP A 89 3.94 7.64 14.34
CA ASP A 89 4.81 8.38 15.26
C ASP A 89 4.00 9.34 16.16
N ASP A 90 4.70 10.03 17.08
CA ASP A 90 4.08 11.00 18.01
C ASP A 90 3.44 12.20 17.30
N ASN A 91 3.73 12.42 16.02
CA ASN A 91 3.13 13.48 15.19
C ASN A 91 1.96 12.95 14.34
N GLY A 92 1.55 11.70 14.55
CA GLY A 92 0.48 11.05 13.78
C GLY A 92 0.89 10.63 12.37
N ARG A 93 2.18 10.65 12.02
CA ARG A 93 2.65 10.22 10.69
C ARG A 93 2.61 8.70 10.59
N LEU A 94 1.93 8.20 9.57
CA LEU A 94 1.78 6.77 9.29
C LEU A 94 3.01 6.18 8.61
N PHE A 95 3.36 4.96 9.01
CA PHE A 95 4.38 4.12 8.43
C PHE A 95 3.79 2.74 8.10
N LEU A 96 3.94 2.32 6.85
CA LEU A 96 3.56 1.00 6.35
C LEU A 96 4.64 0.00 6.74
N THR A 97 4.26 -1.00 7.53
CA THR A 97 5.21 -1.99 8.04
C THR A 97 5.64 -2.97 6.95
N THR A 98 6.86 -3.48 7.09
CA THR A 98 7.50 -4.46 6.21
C THR A 98 7.79 -5.73 7.02
N ARG A 99 8.19 -6.82 6.36
CA ARG A 99 8.57 -8.06 7.08
C ARG A 99 9.75 -7.86 8.03
N LEU A 100 10.58 -6.83 7.80
CA LEU A 100 11.74 -6.49 8.62
C LEU A 100 11.48 -5.36 9.61
N THR A 101 10.24 -4.85 9.71
CA THR A 101 9.95 -3.77 10.65
C THR A 101 10.27 -4.19 12.08
N ASN A 102 11.06 -3.34 12.75
CA ASN A 102 11.36 -3.44 14.17
C ASN A 102 10.69 -2.25 14.86
N GLU A 103 9.79 -2.49 15.80
CA GLU A 103 9.00 -1.45 16.47
C GLU A 103 9.84 -0.35 17.14
N LYS A 104 11.04 -0.66 17.63
CA LYS A 104 11.93 0.33 18.26
C LYS A 104 12.68 1.18 17.24
N ARG A 105 12.74 0.73 15.98
CA ARG A 105 13.47 1.35 14.87
C ARG A 105 12.60 1.45 13.61
N PHE A 106 11.28 1.63 13.79
CA PHE A 106 10.32 1.54 12.70
C PHE A 106 10.63 2.54 11.59
N LYS A 107 11.05 3.77 11.94
CA LYS A 107 11.44 4.82 10.97
C LYS A 107 12.48 4.37 9.93
N ALA A 108 13.37 3.43 10.27
CA ALA A 108 14.40 2.92 9.37
C ALA A 108 14.03 1.57 8.71
N THR A 109 12.96 0.92 9.17
CA THR A 109 12.62 -0.46 8.81
C THR A 109 11.18 -0.60 8.30
N SER A 110 10.52 0.51 8.02
CA SER A 110 9.17 0.61 7.47
C SER A 110 9.16 1.71 6.40
N VAL A 111 8.08 1.81 5.64
CA VAL A 111 7.94 2.81 4.57
C VAL A 111 6.99 3.91 5.05
N PRO A 112 7.43 5.17 5.16
CA PRO A 112 6.54 6.25 5.56
C PRO A 112 5.45 6.47 4.50
N ALA A 113 4.21 6.71 4.92
CA ALA A 113 3.14 7.04 3.98
C ALA A 113 3.44 8.34 3.19
N SER A 114 4.27 9.23 3.75
CA SER A 114 4.76 10.41 3.02
C SER A 114 5.61 10.03 1.80
N PHE A 115 6.41 8.97 1.86
CA PHE A 115 7.15 8.50 0.67
C PHE A 115 6.19 8.10 -0.46
N VAL A 116 5.11 7.37 -0.13
CA VAL A 116 4.09 7.01 -1.13
C VAL A 116 3.46 8.26 -1.74
N HIS A 117 3.11 9.24 -0.90
CA HIS A 117 2.54 10.50 -1.34
C HIS A 117 3.51 11.34 -2.21
N ASP A 118 4.80 11.36 -1.87
CA ASP A 118 5.81 12.09 -2.65
C ASP A 118 5.96 11.46 -4.04
N VAL A 119 6.09 10.14 -4.11
CA VAL A 119 6.14 9.38 -5.37
C VAL A 119 4.88 9.58 -6.21
N MET A 120 3.70 9.65 -5.58
CA MET A 120 2.43 9.93 -6.26
C MET A 120 2.42 11.33 -6.90
N ASN A 121 2.91 12.34 -6.20
CA ASN A 121 2.96 13.72 -6.71
C ASN A 121 3.97 13.92 -7.83
N GLU A 122 5.00 13.08 -7.90
CA GLU A 122 6.02 13.11 -8.95
C GLU A 122 5.58 12.34 -10.21
N SER A 123 4.49 11.59 -10.15
CA SER A 123 3.99 10.78 -11.26
C SER A 123 3.19 11.60 -12.28
N ASP A 124 3.38 11.28 -13.56
CA ASP A 124 2.57 11.83 -14.67
C ASP A 124 1.11 11.33 -14.66
N CYS A 125 0.85 10.22 -13.96
CA CYS A 125 -0.41 9.49 -13.88
C CYS A 125 -1.50 10.35 -13.22
N GLN A 126 -2.54 10.75 -13.97
CA GLN A 126 -3.59 11.62 -13.42
C GLN A 126 -4.61 10.88 -12.54
N ARG A 127 -4.65 9.54 -12.62
CA ARG A 127 -5.63 8.73 -11.89
C ARG A 127 -4.87 7.79 -10.98
N GLN A 128 -4.88 8.09 -9.70
CA GLN A 128 -4.14 7.35 -8.70
C GLN A 128 -5.06 7.00 -7.53
N VAL A 129 -4.97 5.77 -7.05
CA VAL A 129 -5.79 5.27 -5.95
C VAL A 129 -4.90 4.58 -4.94
N VAL A 130 -5.03 4.94 -3.66
CA VAL A 130 -4.37 4.24 -2.56
C VAL A 130 -5.42 3.74 -1.58
N ILE A 131 -5.36 2.43 -1.29
CA ILE A 131 -6.21 1.75 -0.32
C ILE A 131 -5.31 1.17 0.76
N LEU A 132 -5.43 1.70 1.98
CA LEU A 132 -4.69 1.22 3.14
C LEU A 132 -5.64 0.44 4.05
N ASP A 133 -5.51 -0.88 4.02
CA ASP A 133 -6.13 -1.79 4.98
C ASP A 133 -5.12 -2.10 6.09
N CYS A 134 -4.89 -1.10 6.94
CA CYS A 134 -3.99 -1.23 8.07
C CYS A 134 -4.73 -1.06 9.38
N CYS A 135 -4.49 -1.98 10.30
CA CYS A 135 -4.82 -1.74 11.69
C CYS A 135 -3.81 -0.74 12.22
N TYR A 136 -4.26 0.47 12.55
CA TYR A 136 -3.43 1.43 13.27
C TYR A 136 -3.17 0.86 14.67
N SER A 137 -1.90 0.64 15.03
CA SER A 137 -1.49 0.50 16.42
C SER A 137 -1.44 1.89 17.09
N GLY A 138 -2.52 2.67 16.93
CA GLY A 138 -2.66 3.96 17.57
C GLY A 138 -2.63 3.79 19.09
N ALA A 139 -1.52 4.21 19.69
CA ALA A 139 -1.25 4.30 21.13
C ALA A 139 -1.16 2.95 21.88
N PHE A 140 0.07 2.48 22.09
CA PHE A 140 0.41 1.74 23.31
C PHE A 140 0.31 2.69 24.52
N LYS A 141 -0.92 2.97 24.95
CA LYS A 141 -1.26 3.30 26.34
C LYS A 141 -2.43 2.42 26.73
N GLU A 142 -2.31 1.86 27.92
CA GLU A 142 -3.12 0.79 28.49
C GLU A 142 -4.62 0.89 28.18
N GLY A 143 -5.17 -0.21 27.67
CA GLY A 143 -6.61 -0.46 27.61
C GLY A 143 -7.26 -0.14 26.27
N TRP A 144 -7.66 -1.22 25.58
CA TRP A 144 -8.79 -1.32 24.65
C TRP A 144 -8.52 -1.41 23.14
N GLN A 145 -9.56 -1.85 22.41
CA GLN A 145 -9.59 -2.67 21.21
C GLN A 145 -9.11 -1.97 19.92
N ALA A 146 -8.39 -2.74 19.09
CA ALA A 146 -8.05 -2.38 17.72
C ALA A 146 -9.31 -1.93 16.96
N ARG A 147 -9.29 -0.72 16.42
CA ARG A 147 -10.25 -0.26 15.42
C ARG A 147 -9.55 -0.21 14.07
N SER A 148 -10.06 -0.97 13.10
CA SER A 148 -9.73 -0.84 11.69
C SER A 148 -10.18 0.54 11.21
N ALA A 149 -9.27 1.33 10.63
CA ALA A 149 -9.64 2.51 9.89
C ALA A 149 -9.19 2.30 8.44
N SER A 150 -10.13 1.93 7.59
CA SER A 150 -9.92 1.91 6.14
C SER A 150 -9.90 3.36 5.67
N THR A 151 -8.71 3.91 5.41
CA THR A 151 -8.59 5.21 4.76
C THR A 151 -8.57 4.98 3.26
N ILE A 152 -9.65 5.34 2.57
CA ILE A 152 -9.66 5.49 1.11
C ILE A 152 -9.29 6.94 0.83
N ALA A 153 -8.05 7.18 0.41
CA ALA A 153 -7.67 8.47 -0.16
C ALA A 153 -7.96 8.42 -1.66
N ILE A 154 -9.10 8.97 -2.08
CA ILE A 154 -9.32 9.31 -3.50
C ILE A 154 -8.72 10.70 -3.68
N LEU A 155 -7.45 10.78 -4.11
CA LEU A 155 -6.87 12.05 -4.53
C LEU A 155 -7.30 12.30 -5.98
N ASN A 156 -8.48 12.88 -6.14
CA ASN A 156 -8.94 13.45 -7.41
C ASN A 156 -9.09 14.95 -7.16
N ASP A 157 -8.10 15.73 -7.57
CA ASP A 157 -8.26 17.18 -7.68
C ASP A 157 -7.93 17.63 -9.12
N SER A 158 -9.04 17.94 -9.81
CA SER A 158 -9.25 18.90 -10.92
C SER A 158 -8.37 18.84 -12.17
#